data_AF-A0A099Z714-F1
#
_entry.id   AF-A0A099Z714-F1
#
_cell.length_a   1.000
_cell.length_b   1.000
_cell.length_c   1.000
_cell.angle_alpha   90.00
_cell.angle_beta   90.00
_cell.angle_gamma   90.00
#
_symmetry.space_group_name_H-M   'P 1'
#
loop_
_entity.id
_entity.type
_entity.pdbx_description
1 polymer ?
#
loop_
_entity_poly.entity_id
_entity_poly.type
_entity_poly.pdbx_seq_one_letter_code
_entity_poly.pdbx_strand_id
1 'polypeptide(L)'
;TLLEICFDGAVPLKERAPAEKERFYEKRHRLPEPACKELAALVGRCLEYSPGMRPSFRTVLRDLTRLQPHALAAVTSVPPALPLPDPSVFQRRYLKKIRDLGEGHFGRVGLYRYDPGNDGTGELVAVKALKGGCSPGLVAAWRREVAILRTLYHEHIVKYKGCCGEQ
;
A
#
# COMPACT_ATOMS: atom_id res chain seq x y z
N THR A 1 16.62 -0.91 -6.47
CA THR A 1 16.56 0.52 -6.04
C THR A 1 16.43 1.43 -7.25
N LEU A 2 16.25 2.76 -7.14
CA LEU A 2 15.98 3.63 -8.31
C LEU A 2 17.05 3.52 -9.41
N LEU A 3 18.34 3.51 -9.06
CA LEU A 3 19.41 3.37 -10.06
C LEU A 3 19.37 2.01 -10.78
N GLU A 4 19.16 0.93 -10.04
CA GLU A 4 19.02 -0.40 -10.61
C GLU A 4 17.83 -0.49 -11.58
N ILE A 5 16.71 0.16 -11.27
CA ILE A 5 15.56 0.25 -12.19
C ILE A 5 15.93 1.03 -13.45
N CYS A 6 16.63 2.16 -13.32
CA CYS A 6 17.06 2.97 -14.47
C CYS A 6 18.11 2.29 -15.35
N PHE A 7 18.78 1.26 -14.85
CA PHE A 7 19.80 0.50 -15.58
C PHE A 7 19.37 -0.97 -15.78
N ASP A 8 18.08 -1.23 -15.90
CA ASP A 8 17.52 -2.55 -16.28
C ASP A 8 18.01 -3.71 -15.40
N GLY A 9 18.11 -3.48 -14.09
CA GLY A 9 18.59 -4.46 -13.11
C GLY A 9 20.11 -4.49 -12.92
N ALA A 10 20.87 -3.67 -13.67
CA ALA A 10 22.30 -3.55 -13.46
C ALA A 10 22.60 -2.80 -12.15
N VAL A 11 23.27 -3.47 -11.22
CA VAL A 11 23.66 -2.88 -9.94
C VAL A 11 24.95 -2.09 -10.11
N PRO A 12 24.97 -0.78 -9.80
CA PRO A 12 26.19 0.02 -9.88
C PRO A 12 27.32 -0.57 -9.04
N LEU A 13 28.55 -0.52 -9.57
CA LEU A 13 29.77 -1.07 -8.96
C LEU A 13 29.78 -2.58 -8.73
N LYS A 14 28.79 -3.36 -9.19
CA LYS A 14 28.69 -4.82 -8.92
C LYS A 14 30.00 -5.57 -9.20
N GLU A 15 30.55 -5.40 -10.40
CA GLU A 15 31.75 -6.09 -10.90
C GLU A 15 33.07 -5.59 -10.29
N ARG A 16 33.06 -4.57 -9.42
CA ARG A 16 34.27 -4.06 -8.77
C ARG A 16 34.66 -4.89 -7.55
N ALA A 17 35.97 -5.06 -7.32
CA ALA A 17 36.49 -5.73 -6.14
C ALA A 17 36.18 -4.90 -4.86
N PRO A 18 36.13 -5.52 -3.67
CA PRO A 18 35.84 -4.82 -2.42
C PRO A 18 36.75 -3.60 -2.16
N ALA A 19 38.06 -3.73 -2.36
CA ALA A 19 39.02 -2.63 -2.18
C ALA A 19 38.77 -1.46 -3.14
N GLU A 20 38.30 -1.74 -4.36
CA GLU A 20 37.97 -0.70 -5.33
C GLU A 20 36.67 0.03 -4.98
N LYS A 21 35.70 -0.69 -4.39
CA LYS A 21 34.47 -0.11 -3.85
C LYS A 21 34.77 0.80 -2.67
N GLU A 22 35.62 0.36 -1.75
CA GLU A 22 36.07 1.16 -0.61
C GLU A 22 36.75 2.46 -1.08
N ARG A 23 37.74 2.35 -1.98
CA ARG A 23 38.41 3.50 -2.57
C ARG A 23 37.45 4.46 -3.30
N PHE A 24 36.40 3.93 -3.94
CA PHE A 24 35.36 4.73 -4.58
C PHE A 24 34.61 5.61 -3.56
N TYR A 25 34.22 5.02 -2.41
CA TYR A 25 33.52 5.72 -1.35
C TYR A 25 34.42 6.67 -0.55
N GLU A 26 35.67 6.29 -0.27
CA GLU A 26 36.67 7.16 0.37
C GLU A 26 36.90 8.45 -0.42
N LYS A 27 37.03 8.32 -1.75
CA LYS A 27 37.20 9.46 -2.66
C LYS A 27 35.91 10.21 -2.95
N ARG A 28 34.78 9.78 -2.36
CA ARG A 28 33.45 10.35 -2.53
C ARG A 28 33.02 10.51 -3.99
N HIS A 29 33.35 9.54 -4.84
CA HIS A 29 32.92 9.56 -6.24
C HIS A 29 31.40 9.40 -6.36
N ARG A 30 30.81 9.95 -7.43
CA ARG A 30 29.37 9.82 -7.71
C ARG A 30 29.07 8.55 -8.49
N LEU A 31 27.93 7.94 -8.18
CA LEU A 31 27.39 6.84 -8.98
C LEU A 31 26.89 7.35 -10.35
N PRO A 32 26.74 6.46 -11.35
CA PRO A 32 26.19 6.83 -12.65
C PRO A 32 24.80 7.46 -12.52
N GLU A 33 24.55 8.51 -13.29
CA GLU A 33 23.27 9.23 -13.28
C GLU A 33 22.31 8.64 -14.34
N PRO A 34 21.00 8.55 -14.05
CA PRO A 34 20.00 8.14 -15.03
C PRO A 34 19.81 9.21 -16.12
N ALA A 35 19.30 8.82 -17.29
CA ALA A 35 19.15 9.72 -18.44
C ALA A 35 18.15 10.87 -18.21
N CYS A 36 17.10 10.65 -17.41
CA CYS A 36 16.14 11.69 -17.03
C CYS A 36 16.77 12.64 -16.00
N LYS A 37 16.92 13.92 -16.36
CA LYS A 37 17.61 14.93 -15.52
C LYS A 37 16.92 15.16 -14.18
N GLU A 38 15.60 15.21 -14.18
CA GLU A 38 14.83 15.46 -12.96
C GLU A 38 14.93 14.27 -11.99
N LEU A 39 14.91 13.04 -12.52
CA LEU A 39 15.15 11.84 -11.74
C LEU A 39 16.60 11.74 -11.27
N ALA A 40 17.57 12.13 -12.11
CA ALA A 40 18.99 12.20 -11.73
C ALA A 40 19.21 13.16 -10.56
N ALA A 41 18.56 14.34 -10.58
CA ALA A 41 18.64 15.29 -9.48
C ALA A 41 18.06 14.72 -8.18
N LEU A 42 16.93 13.99 -8.25
CA LEU A 42 16.35 13.31 -7.08
C LEU A 42 17.28 12.22 -6.55
N VAL A 43 17.79 11.35 -7.43
CA VAL A 43 18.71 10.26 -7.09
C VAL A 43 20.00 10.81 -6.48
N GLY A 44 20.55 11.88 -7.04
CA GLY A 44 21.73 12.55 -6.51
C GLY A 44 21.55 13.05 -5.07
N ARG A 45 20.40 13.67 -4.76
CA ARG A 45 20.07 14.06 -3.37
C ARG A 45 19.94 12.86 -2.42
N CYS A 46 19.35 11.76 -2.90
CA CYS A 46 19.21 10.53 -2.11
C CYS A 46 20.54 9.83 -1.83
N LEU A 47 21.50 9.94 -2.76
CA LEU A 47 22.81 9.30 -2.69
C LEU A 47 23.91 10.20 -2.10
N GLU A 48 23.53 11.31 -1.47
CA GLU A 48 24.49 12.19 -0.80
C GLU A 48 25.24 11.44 0.30
N TYR A 49 26.56 11.62 0.36
CA TYR A 49 27.42 10.92 1.31
C TYR A 49 27.10 11.33 2.75
N SER A 50 26.82 12.62 2.96
CA SER A 50 26.42 13.18 4.25
C SER A 50 24.95 12.81 4.55
N PRO A 51 24.65 11.96 5.56
CA PRO A 51 23.29 11.47 5.77
C PRO A 51 22.27 12.58 6.07
N GLY A 52 22.67 13.64 6.77
CA GLY A 52 21.79 14.77 7.10
C GLY A 52 21.35 15.63 5.90
N MET A 53 22.00 15.47 4.75
CA MET A 53 21.62 16.16 3.51
C MET A 53 20.62 15.37 2.66
N ARG A 54 20.37 14.11 3.02
CA ARG A 54 19.43 13.26 2.28
C ARG A 54 18.00 13.69 2.59
N PRO A 55 17.12 13.76 1.57
CA PRO A 55 15.74 14.15 1.76
C PRO A 55 14.97 13.13 2.60
N SER A 56 13.95 13.61 3.33
CA SER A 56 12.97 12.72 3.95
C SER A 56 12.19 11.93 2.89
N PHE A 57 11.66 10.76 3.25
CA PHE A 57 10.83 9.98 2.33
C PHE A 57 9.58 10.75 1.86
N ARG A 58 9.00 11.63 2.70
CA ARG A 58 7.90 12.52 2.32
C ARG A 58 8.29 13.47 1.18
N THR A 59 9.51 14.02 1.24
CA THR A 59 10.07 14.86 0.18
C THR A 59 10.28 14.07 -1.10
N VAL A 60 10.86 12.87 -1.01
CA VAL A 60 11.06 11.97 -2.15
C VAL A 60 9.75 11.62 -2.83
N LEU A 61 8.72 11.24 -2.06
CA LEU A 61 7.40 10.91 -2.58
C LEU A 61 6.78 12.09 -3.32
N ARG A 62 6.80 13.30 -2.71
CA ARG A 62 6.30 14.53 -3.34
C ARG A 62 6.99 14.80 -4.68
N ASP A 63 8.31 14.68 -4.71
CA ASP A 63 9.10 14.93 -5.91
C ASP A 63 8.78 13.88 -6.99
N LEU A 64 8.67 12.59 -6.64
CA LEU A 64 8.24 11.53 -7.57
C LEU A 64 6.83 11.76 -8.13
N THR A 65 5.87 12.18 -7.29
CA THR A 65 4.50 12.48 -7.75
C THR A 65 4.49 13.61 -8.79
N ARG A 66 5.36 14.62 -8.65
CA ARG A 66 5.48 15.71 -9.63
C ARG A 66 6.10 15.28 -10.97
N LEU A 67 6.87 14.19 -10.97
CA LEU A 67 7.47 13.63 -12.19
C LEU A 67 6.51 12.76 -12.98
N GLN A 68 5.34 12.41 -12.44
CA GLN A 68 4.36 11.68 -13.21
C GLN A 68 3.82 12.56 -14.35
N PRO A 69 3.84 12.08 -15.61
CA PRO A 69 3.19 12.77 -16.72
C PRO A 69 1.74 13.08 -16.35
N HIS A 70 1.29 14.31 -16.61
CA HIS A 70 -0.11 14.74 -16.37
C HIS A 70 -1.14 13.80 -17.04
N ALA A 71 -0.73 13.06 -18.09
CA ALA A 71 -1.54 12.03 -18.74
C ALA A 71 -1.86 10.81 -17.84
N LEU A 72 -1.00 10.44 -16.89
CA LEU A 72 -1.28 9.35 -15.92
C LEU A 72 -2.23 9.80 -14.80
N ALA A 73 -2.27 11.10 -14.50
CA ALA A 73 -3.29 11.68 -13.62
C ALA A 73 -4.69 11.64 -14.28
N ALA A 74 -4.76 11.78 -15.61
CA ALA A 74 -6.01 11.63 -16.38
C ALA A 74 -6.47 10.17 -16.51
N VAL A 75 -5.56 9.19 -16.38
CA VAL A 75 -5.94 7.76 -16.27
C VAL A 75 -6.44 7.41 -14.86
N THR A 76 -6.14 8.23 -13.86
CA THR A 76 -6.76 8.14 -12.52
C THR A 76 -8.11 8.84 -12.42
N SER A 77 -8.43 9.77 -13.34
CA SER A 77 -9.81 10.20 -13.56
C SER A 77 -10.52 9.16 -14.41
N VAL A 78 -11.12 8.19 -13.72
CA VAL A 78 -12.09 7.24 -14.29
C VAL A 78 -13.10 8.04 -15.13
N PRO A 79 -13.34 7.70 -16.41
CA PRO A 79 -14.40 8.34 -17.19
C PRO A 79 -15.75 8.15 -16.46
N PRO A 80 -16.66 9.15 -16.46
CA PRO A 80 -17.92 9.05 -15.73
C PRO A 80 -18.89 8.15 -16.52
N ALA A 81 -18.67 6.84 -16.50
CA ALA A 81 -19.56 5.87 -17.11
C ALA A 81 -19.32 4.49 -16.49
N LEU A 82 -19.86 4.31 -15.29
CA LEU A 82 -20.33 3.09 -14.61
C LEU A 82 -20.53 3.50 -13.14
N PRO A 83 -21.59 3.05 -12.44
CA PRO A 83 -21.71 3.33 -11.01
C PRO A 83 -20.47 2.74 -10.32
N LEU A 84 -19.59 3.62 -9.84
CA LEU A 84 -18.42 3.22 -9.05
C LEU A 84 -18.94 2.27 -7.97
N PRO A 85 -18.44 1.02 -7.91
CA PRO A 85 -18.83 0.10 -6.87
C PRO A 85 -18.64 0.81 -5.53
N ASP A 86 -19.68 0.84 -4.70
CA ASP A 86 -19.60 1.45 -3.38
C ASP A 86 -18.34 0.91 -2.68
N PRO A 87 -17.37 1.78 -2.33
CA PRO A 87 -16.08 1.35 -1.79
C PRO A 87 -16.24 0.63 -0.44
N SER A 88 -17.42 0.70 0.18
CA SER A 88 -17.78 -0.03 1.39
C SER A 88 -18.37 -1.43 1.13
N VAL A 89 -18.48 -1.87 -0.13
CA VAL A 89 -19.00 -3.20 -0.50
C VAL A 89 -17.86 -4.13 -0.88
N PHE A 90 -17.67 -5.18 -0.08
CA PHE A 90 -16.68 -6.22 -0.29
C PHE A 90 -17.35 -7.47 -0.87
N GLN A 91 -16.86 -7.95 -2.01
CA GLN A 91 -17.39 -9.18 -2.61
C GLN A 91 -16.67 -10.41 -2.08
N ARG A 92 -17.44 -11.37 -1.53
CA ARG A 92 -16.92 -12.59 -0.89
C ARG A 92 -15.92 -13.37 -1.74
N ARG A 93 -16.13 -13.42 -3.06
CA ARG A 93 -15.26 -14.15 -4.01
C ARG A 93 -13.82 -13.65 -4.06
N TYR A 94 -13.58 -12.39 -3.68
CA TYR A 94 -12.24 -11.80 -3.64
C TYR A 94 -11.61 -11.84 -2.25
N LEU A 95 -12.33 -12.33 -1.23
CA LEU A 95 -11.81 -12.49 0.13
C LEU A 95 -11.17 -13.86 0.31
N LYS A 96 -9.84 -13.89 0.41
CA LYS A 96 -9.08 -15.11 0.69
C LYS A 96 -8.65 -15.12 2.16
N LYS A 97 -9.17 -16.06 2.95
CA LYS A 97 -8.83 -16.20 4.38
C LYS A 97 -7.35 -16.60 4.51
N ILE A 98 -6.63 -15.91 5.40
CA ILE A 98 -5.23 -16.21 5.73
C ILE A 98 -5.17 -16.98 7.05
N ARG A 99 -5.75 -16.42 8.12
CA ARG A 99 -5.76 -17.04 9.46
C ARG A 99 -6.85 -16.43 10.34
N ASP A 100 -7.19 -17.11 11.44
CA ASP A 100 -8.02 -16.52 12.49
C ASP A 100 -7.22 -15.51 13.32
N LEU A 101 -7.88 -14.43 13.73
CA LEU A 101 -7.31 -13.38 14.59
C LEU A 101 -7.84 -13.44 16.01
N GLY A 102 -9.09 -13.89 16.17
CA GLY A 102 -9.68 -14.03 17.49
C GLY A 102 -11.18 -14.25 17.45
N GLU A 103 -11.76 -14.39 18.62
CA GLU A 103 -13.18 -14.60 18.82
C GLU A 103 -13.72 -13.61 19.83
N GLY A 104 -14.81 -12.95 19.47
CA GLY A 104 -15.49 -11.99 20.34
C GLY A 104 -16.92 -12.42 20.63
N HIS A 105 -17.63 -11.53 21.33
CA HIS A 105 -19.00 -11.76 21.80
C HIS A 105 -19.97 -12.23 20.70
N PHE A 106 -19.92 -11.59 19.53
CA PHE A 106 -20.86 -11.84 18.43
C PHE A 106 -20.34 -12.79 17.35
N GLY A 107 -19.04 -13.11 17.33
CA GLY A 107 -18.45 -13.64 16.10
C GLY A 107 -16.97 -13.95 16.17
N ARG A 108 -16.49 -14.57 15.09
CA ARG A 108 -15.06 -14.79 14.84
C ARG A 108 -14.51 -13.71 13.93
N VAL A 109 -13.27 -13.31 14.17
CA VAL A 109 -12.52 -12.37 13.35
C VAL A 109 -11.41 -13.12 12.65
N GLY A 110 -11.38 -13.05 11.32
CA GLY A 110 -10.29 -13.59 10.51
C GLY A 110 -9.54 -12.50 9.78
N LEU A 111 -8.26 -12.76 9.48
CA LEU A 111 -7.45 -11.99 8.56
C LEU A 111 -7.70 -12.51 7.14
N TYR A 112 -8.06 -11.60 6.24
CA TYR A 112 -8.31 -11.89 4.83
C TYR A 112 -7.46 -10.98 3.95
N ARG A 113 -7.15 -11.44 2.75
CA ARG A 113 -6.74 -10.59 1.63
C ARG A 113 -7.94 -10.34 0.74
N TYR A 114 -8.27 -9.08 0.50
CA TYR A 114 -9.24 -8.65 -0.50
C TYR A 114 -8.53 -8.29 -1.80
N ASP A 115 -8.63 -9.14 -2.82
CA ASP A 115 -7.86 -9.02 -4.06
C ASP A 115 -8.75 -9.15 -5.31
N PRO A 116 -9.45 -8.06 -5.71
CA PRO A 116 -10.27 -8.07 -6.92
C PRO A 116 -9.46 -8.21 -8.22
N GLY A 117 -8.21 -7.72 -8.23
CA GLY A 117 -7.31 -7.81 -9.38
C GLY A 117 -6.68 -9.19 -9.56
N ASN A 118 -6.67 -10.02 -8.51
CA ASN A 118 -6.07 -11.34 -8.46
C ASN A 118 -4.58 -11.33 -8.89
N ASP A 119 -3.90 -10.22 -8.65
CA ASP A 119 -2.48 -10.00 -8.95
C ASP A 119 -1.59 -10.15 -7.70
N GLY A 120 -2.20 -10.49 -6.55
CA GLY A 120 -1.52 -10.64 -5.27
C GLY A 120 -1.28 -9.32 -4.52
N THR A 121 -1.66 -8.17 -5.09
CA THR A 121 -1.49 -6.85 -4.46
C THR A 121 -2.66 -6.43 -3.58
N GLY A 122 -3.70 -7.27 -3.50
CA GLY A 122 -4.90 -7.02 -2.71
C GLY A 122 -4.65 -6.66 -1.25
N GLU A 123 -5.58 -5.89 -0.69
CA GLU A 123 -5.48 -5.30 0.64
C GLU A 123 -5.76 -6.32 1.76
N LEU A 124 -5.02 -6.22 2.87
CA LEU A 124 -5.31 -7.02 4.07
C LEU A 124 -6.44 -6.38 4.89
N VAL A 125 -7.45 -7.17 5.23
CA VAL A 125 -8.63 -6.75 5.98
C VAL A 125 -8.98 -7.73 7.09
N ALA A 126 -9.47 -7.19 8.22
CA ALA A 126 -10.07 -7.98 9.28
C ALA A 126 -11.56 -8.15 9.00
N VAL A 127 -12.03 -9.39 8.88
CA VAL A 127 -13.44 -9.71 8.63
C VAL A 127 -14.02 -10.36 9.87
N LYS A 128 -15.02 -9.72 10.45
CA LYS A 128 -15.79 -10.26 11.57
C LYS A 128 -17.08 -10.88 11.02
N ALA A 129 -17.31 -12.16 11.36
CA ALA A 129 -18.47 -12.92 10.92
C ALA A 129 -19.24 -13.47 12.13
N LEU A 130 -20.58 -13.44 12.03
CA LEU A 130 -21.46 -14.06 13.02
C LEU A 130 -21.20 -15.56 13.12
N LYS A 131 -21.37 -16.12 14.32
CA LYS A 131 -21.35 -17.59 14.52
C LYS A 131 -22.60 -18.22 13.89
N GLY A 132 -22.55 -19.49 13.50
CA GLY A 132 -23.75 -20.21 13.07
C GLY A 132 -24.75 -20.36 14.23
N GLY A 133 -26.05 -20.40 13.93
CA GLY A 133 -27.11 -20.61 14.94
C GLY A 133 -27.46 -19.39 15.80
N CYS A 134 -27.19 -18.17 15.33
CA CYS A 134 -27.49 -16.95 16.10
C CYS A 134 -29.01 -16.70 16.24
N SER A 135 -29.44 -16.32 17.45
CA SER A 135 -30.82 -15.89 17.69
C SER A 135 -31.14 -14.55 16.98
N PRO A 136 -32.42 -14.25 16.69
CA PRO A 136 -32.81 -12.97 16.08
C PRO A 136 -32.33 -11.74 16.86
N GLY A 137 -32.33 -11.83 18.20
CA GLY A 137 -31.82 -10.77 19.07
C GLY A 137 -30.31 -10.53 18.90
N LEU A 138 -29.54 -11.59 18.69
CA LEU A 138 -28.10 -11.52 18.44
C LEU A 138 -27.78 -10.91 17.07
N VAL A 139 -28.58 -11.22 16.04
CA VAL A 139 -28.50 -10.58 14.71
C VAL A 139 -28.82 -9.09 14.79
N ALA A 140 -29.84 -8.70 15.56
CA ALA A 140 -30.17 -7.29 15.77
C ALA A 140 -29.04 -6.54 16.51
N ALA A 141 -28.45 -7.16 17.54
CA ALA A 141 -27.31 -6.60 18.25
C ALA A 141 -26.08 -6.44 17.34
N TRP A 142 -25.81 -7.41 16.48
CA TRP A 142 -24.76 -7.34 15.46
C TRP A 142 -24.97 -6.18 14.48
N ARG A 143 -26.19 -6.01 13.97
CA ARG A 143 -26.51 -4.87 13.08
C ARG A 143 -26.28 -3.53 13.79
N ARG A 144 -26.59 -3.43 15.08
CA ARG A 144 -26.29 -2.24 15.90
C ARG A 144 -24.79 -2.03 16.07
N GLU A 145 -24.01 -3.08 16.33
CA GLU A 145 -22.54 -2.98 16.42
C GLU A 145 -21.95 -2.39 15.13
N VAL A 146 -22.38 -2.92 13.98
CA VAL A 146 -21.95 -2.42 12.66
C VAL A 146 -22.37 -0.95 12.47
N ALA A 147 -23.61 -0.59 12.84
CA ALA A 147 -24.09 0.78 12.71
C ALA A 147 -23.30 1.77 13.58
N ILE A 148 -22.93 1.39 14.81
CA ILE A 148 -22.08 2.20 15.68
C ILE A 148 -20.70 2.37 15.06
N LEU A 149 -20.06 1.27 14.64
CA LEU A 149 -18.68 1.35 14.10
C LEU A 149 -18.61 2.18 12.81
N ARG A 150 -19.69 2.22 12.02
CA ARG A 150 -19.81 3.05 10.81
C ARG A 150 -19.75 4.55 11.08
N THR A 151 -20.16 5.02 12.26
CA THR A 151 -20.21 6.46 12.57
C THR A 151 -18.98 6.95 13.33
N LEU A 152 -18.12 6.05 13.78
CA LEU A 152 -16.94 6.38 14.57
C LEU A 152 -15.72 6.62 13.68
N TYR A 153 -15.13 7.82 13.79
CA TYR A 153 -13.91 8.21 13.08
C TYR A 153 -12.91 8.79 14.08
N HIS A 154 -11.96 7.96 14.52
CA HIS A 154 -10.96 8.36 15.50
C HIS A 154 -9.69 7.53 15.34
N GLU A 155 -8.52 8.11 15.62
CA GLU A 155 -7.22 7.44 15.46
C GLU A 155 -7.09 6.15 16.31
N HIS A 156 -7.69 6.16 17.50
CA HIS A 156 -7.62 5.04 18.46
C HIS A 156 -8.84 4.10 18.40
N ILE A 157 -9.71 4.22 17.39
CA ILE A 157 -10.86 3.32 17.18
C ILE A 157 -10.66 2.60 15.86
N VAL A 158 -10.94 1.29 15.83
CA VAL A 158 -10.84 0.49 14.61
C VAL A 158 -11.77 1.06 13.53
N LYS A 159 -11.19 1.38 12.37
CA LYS A 159 -11.92 1.99 11.27
C LYS A 159 -12.84 0.97 10.58
N TYR A 160 -14.12 1.29 10.49
CA TYR A 160 -15.03 0.55 9.62
C TYR A 160 -14.66 0.76 8.15
N LYS A 161 -14.49 -0.34 7.41
CA LYS A 161 -14.21 -0.31 5.97
C LYS A 161 -15.41 -0.61 5.09
N GLY A 162 -16.28 -1.52 5.53
CA GLY A 162 -17.36 -1.99 4.68
C GLY A 162 -18.05 -3.24 5.20
N CYS A 163 -18.96 -3.76 4.39
CA CYS A 163 -19.65 -5.02 4.63
C CYS A 163 -19.50 -5.97 3.43
N CYS A 164 -19.62 -7.25 3.73
CA CYS A 164 -19.73 -8.31 2.75
C CYS A 164 -21.10 -8.96 2.97
N GLY A 165 -21.98 -8.92 1.97
CA GLY A 165 -23.24 -9.65 1.96
C GLY A 165 -23.13 -10.92 1.12
N GLU A 166 -23.96 -11.92 1.45
CA GLU A 166 -24.40 -12.89 0.44
C GLU A 166 -25.45 -12.18 -0.42
N GLN A 167 -25.22 -12.11 -1.74
CA GLN A 167 -26.34 -12.00 -2.67
C GLN A 167 -26.85 -13.41 -2.92
#